data_AF-A0A0C9TYH9-F1
#
_entry.id   AF-A0A0C9TYH9-F1
#
_cell.length_a   1.000
_cell.length_b   1.000
_cell.length_c   1.000
_cell.angle_alpha   90.00
_cell.angle_beta   90.00
_cell.angle_gamma   90.00
#
_symmetry.space_group_name_H-M   'P 1'
#
loop_
_entity.id
_entity.type
_entity.pdbx_description
1 polymer ?
#
loop_
_entity_poly.entity_id
_entity_poly.type
_entity_poly.pdbx_seq_one_letter_code
_entity_poly.pdbx_strand_id
1 'polypeptide(L)'
;PFQALSATLPPHVLAVLKHELNIPPNYIEVRLSTNRPNITYCTVPIVGGQREFRNLNCLIPPQFHPPMEIPKTLVFHDCKQDATNATIYTDARLPKQLQSQGIVKHSTVTCQPSTSNKLTRIFQTQAVYYDSNIVLRAV
;
A
#
# COMPACT_ATOMS: atom_id res chain seq x y z
N PRO A 1 16.74 -26.85 -15.17
CA PRO A 1 16.29 -26.58 -13.78
C PRO A 1 15.33 -25.39 -13.80
N PHE A 2 14.25 -25.42 -13.02
CA PHE A 2 13.31 -24.30 -12.93
C PHE A 2 13.01 -23.99 -11.46
N GLN A 3 12.45 -22.82 -11.22
CA GLN A 3 12.01 -22.37 -9.90
C GLN A 3 10.55 -21.95 -9.99
N ALA A 4 9.72 -22.43 -9.06
CA ALA A 4 8.37 -21.93 -8.86
C ALA A 4 8.37 -20.98 -7.65
N LEU A 5 7.84 -19.78 -7.84
CA LEU A 5 7.80 -18.74 -6.82
C LEU A 5 6.34 -18.41 -6.51
N SER A 6 5.96 -18.40 -5.23
CA SER A 6 4.66 -17.94 -4.79
C SER A 6 4.77 -17.24 -3.44
N ALA A 7 4.02 -16.14 -3.26
CA ALA A 7 3.87 -15.47 -1.98
C ALA A 7 2.86 -16.19 -1.08
N THR A 8 1.85 -16.84 -1.67
CA THR A 8 0.80 -17.58 -0.99
C THR A 8 0.75 -18.99 -1.54
N LEU A 9 1.06 -19.98 -0.70
CA LEU A 9 1.11 -21.37 -1.13
C LEU A 9 0.38 -22.29 -0.14
N PRO A 10 -0.96 -22.23 -0.09
CA PRO A 10 -1.74 -23.16 0.72
C PRO A 10 -1.46 -24.62 0.34
N PRO A 11 -1.58 -25.58 1.27
CA PRO A 11 -1.23 -26.98 1.00
C PRO A 11 -1.92 -27.60 -0.22
N HIS A 12 -3.20 -27.28 -0.47
CA HIS A 12 -3.94 -27.81 -1.61
C HIS A 12 -3.41 -27.26 -2.95
N VAL A 13 -3.01 -25.97 -3.00
CA VAL A 13 -2.40 -25.36 -4.19
C VAL A 13 -1.01 -25.97 -4.46
N LEU A 14 -0.22 -26.21 -3.40
CA LEU A 14 1.06 -26.89 -3.53
C LEU A 14 0.90 -28.32 -4.09
N ALA A 15 -0.12 -29.06 -3.66
CA ALA A 15 -0.40 -30.40 -4.18
C ALA A 15 -0.70 -30.37 -5.68
N VAL A 16 -1.54 -29.43 -6.12
CA VAL A 16 -1.84 -29.21 -7.54
C VAL A 16 -0.59 -28.84 -8.31
N LEU A 17 0.22 -27.89 -7.83
CA LEU A 17 1.47 -27.52 -8.51
C LEU A 17 2.44 -28.69 -8.65
N LYS A 18 2.57 -29.54 -7.62
CA LYS A 18 3.41 -30.74 -7.67
C LYS A 18 2.93 -31.72 -8.74
N HIS A 19 1.62 -31.91 -8.82
CA HIS A 19 0.98 -32.78 -9.81
C HIS A 19 1.15 -32.22 -11.23
N GLU A 20 0.69 -30.98 -11.48
CA GLU A 20 0.66 -30.38 -12.81
C GLU A 20 2.06 -30.11 -13.38
N LEU A 21 3.01 -29.71 -12.53
CA LEU A 21 4.38 -29.45 -12.97
C LEU A 21 5.28 -30.68 -12.87
N ASN A 22 4.73 -31.85 -12.51
CA ASN A 22 5.48 -33.10 -12.30
C ASN A 22 6.75 -32.89 -11.47
N ILE A 23 6.63 -32.15 -10.36
CA ILE A 23 7.78 -31.79 -9.52
C ILE A 23 8.35 -33.07 -8.91
N PRO A 24 9.64 -33.38 -9.14
CA PRO A 24 10.23 -34.60 -8.63
C PRO A 24 10.36 -34.53 -7.09
N PRO A 25 10.38 -35.68 -6.38
CA PRO A 25 10.35 -35.72 -4.92
C PRO A 25 11.60 -35.12 -4.26
N ASN A 26 12.69 -34.90 -5.01
CA ASN A 26 13.95 -34.31 -4.55
C ASN A 26 14.00 -32.78 -4.71
N TYR A 27 12.85 -32.09 -4.70
CA TYR A 27 12.80 -30.64 -4.77
C TYR A 27 13.19 -30.00 -3.43
N ILE A 28 13.70 -28.77 -3.50
CA ILE A 28 13.99 -27.96 -2.32
C ILE A 28 12.83 -26.99 -2.11
N GLU A 29 12.23 -27.04 -0.92
CA GLU A 29 11.20 -26.10 -0.50
C GLU A 29 11.79 -25.03 0.41
N VAL A 30 11.76 -23.77 -0.02
CA VAL A 30 12.18 -22.64 0.80
C VAL A 30 10.94 -21.86 1.22
N ARG A 31 10.64 -21.86 2.52
CA ARG A 31 9.55 -21.06 3.10
C ARG A 31 10.14 -19.94 3.94
N LEU A 32 9.84 -18.70 3.58
CA LEU A 32 10.21 -17.53 4.35
C LEU A 32 9.06 -17.13 5.27
N SER A 33 9.39 -16.68 6.48
CA SER A 33 8.39 -16.13 7.40
C SER A 33 7.80 -14.84 6.82
N THR A 34 6.50 -14.65 7.04
CA THR A 34 5.80 -13.39 6.73
C THR A 34 6.05 -12.32 7.79
N ASN A 35 6.69 -12.66 8.92
CA ASN A 35 6.98 -11.71 9.98
C ASN A 35 7.93 -10.60 9.48
N ARG A 36 7.50 -9.36 9.68
CA ARG A 36 8.30 -8.16 9.42
C ARG A 36 8.44 -7.41 10.75
N PRO A 37 9.56 -7.57 11.48
CA PRO A 37 9.70 -7.01 12.83
C PRO A 37 9.67 -5.48 12.87
N ASN A 38 9.87 -4.83 11.72
CA ASN A 38 9.77 -3.39 11.55
C ASN A 38 8.36 -2.90 11.16
N ILE A 39 7.34 -3.77 11.16
CA ILE A 39 5.95 -3.40 10.86
C ILE A 39 5.11 -3.55 12.12
N THR A 40 4.38 -2.48 12.47
CA THR A 40 3.38 -2.50 13.53
C THR A 40 1.99 -2.53 12.92
N TYR A 41 1.14 -3.45 13.38
CA TYR A 41 -0.26 -3.53 12.97
C TYR A 41 -1.13 -2.80 13.98
N CYS A 42 -2.06 -1.98 13.50
CA CYS A 42 -3.07 -1.35 14.33
C CYS A 42 -4.43 -1.35 13.62
N THR A 43 -5.50 -1.41 14.39
CA THR A 43 -6.87 -1.25 13.91
C THR A 43 -7.48 -0.05 14.60
N VAL A 44 -8.17 0.79 13.82
CA VAL A 44 -8.85 1.99 14.33
C VAL A 44 -10.27 1.97 13.78
N PRO A 45 -11.30 2.16 14.62
CA PRO A 45 -12.67 2.23 14.15
C PRO A 45 -12.86 3.48 13.27
N ILE A 46 -13.47 3.30 12.11
CA ILE A 46 -13.84 4.41 11.22
C ILE A 46 -15.05 5.11 11.83
N VAL A 47 -14.95 6.43 12.03
CA VAL A 47 -16.06 7.24 12.52
C VAL A 47 -16.94 7.65 11.35
N GLY A 48 -18.19 7.19 11.33
CA GLY A 48 -19.12 7.40 10.22
C GLY A 48 -18.99 6.28 9.19
N GLY A 49 -18.44 6.57 8.02
CA GLY A 49 -18.28 5.61 6.93
C GLY A 49 -16.99 5.79 6.14
N GLN A 50 -16.71 4.92 5.17
CA GLN A 50 -15.45 4.93 4.41
C GLN A 50 -15.24 6.19 3.56
N ARG A 51 -16.33 6.90 3.21
CA ARG A 51 -16.30 8.19 2.49
C ARG A 51 -16.16 9.41 3.39
N GLU A 52 -16.07 9.19 4.71
CA GLU A 52 -15.85 10.24 5.69
C GLU A 52 -14.34 10.49 5.83
N PHE A 53 -13.80 11.33 4.94
CA PHE A 53 -12.35 11.52 4.80
C PHE A 53 -11.69 12.24 5.98
N ARG A 54 -12.45 12.77 6.94
CA ARG A 54 -11.88 13.26 8.22
C ARG A 54 -11.15 12.17 9.01
N ASN A 55 -11.44 10.90 8.74
CA ASN A 55 -10.70 9.77 9.33
C ASN A 55 -9.24 9.74 8.85
N LEU A 56 -8.90 10.40 7.75
CA LEU A 56 -7.54 10.58 7.26
C LEU A 56 -6.83 11.79 7.88
N ASN A 57 -7.45 12.45 8.87
CA ASN A 57 -6.91 13.70 9.37
C ASN A 57 -5.53 13.58 10.02
N CYS A 58 -5.21 12.39 10.53
CA CYS A 58 -3.93 12.06 11.15
C CYS A 58 -2.75 12.03 10.17
N LEU A 59 -3.00 11.98 8.86
CA LEU A 59 -1.94 11.91 7.84
C LEU A 59 -1.15 13.21 7.72
N ILE A 60 -1.82 14.35 7.91
CA ILE A 60 -1.21 15.68 7.86
C ILE A 60 -1.26 16.26 9.27
N PRO A 61 -0.10 16.50 9.91
CA PRO A 61 -0.04 17.13 11.21
C PRO A 61 -0.81 18.47 11.21
N PRO A 62 -1.62 18.77 12.24
CA PRO A 62 -2.43 19.99 12.28
C PRO A 62 -1.58 21.27 12.33
N GLN A 63 -0.32 21.16 12.74
CA GLN A 63 0.61 22.26 12.90
C GLN A 63 1.88 21.96 12.10
N PHE A 64 1.86 22.29 10.81
CA PHE A 64 3.05 22.17 9.97
C PHE A 64 4.02 23.31 10.28
N HIS A 65 5.07 23.02 11.04
CA HIS A 65 6.14 23.96 11.36
C HIS A 65 7.45 23.44 10.77
N PRO A 66 7.96 24.03 9.68
CA PRO A 66 9.30 23.73 9.22
C PRO A 66 10.32 23.89 10.35
N PRO A 67 11.26 22.95 10.54
CA PRO A 67 11.51 21.75 9.73
C PRO A 67 10.70 20.55 10.24
N MET A 68 9.53 20.27 9.65
CA MET A 68 8.73 19.09 9.96
C MET A 68 8.59 18.23 8.71
N GLU A 69 8.89 16.95 8.84
CA GLU A 69 8.73 15.98 7.76
C GLU A 69 7.32 15.37 7.81
N ILE A 70 6.65 15.34 6.66
CA ILE A 70 5.38 14.62 6.51
C ILE A 70 5.72 13.14 6.26
N PRO A 71 5.29 12.20 7.11
CA PRO A 71 5.56 10.79 6.89
C PRO A 71 4.98 10.31 5.56
N LYS A 72 5.79 9.57 4.79
CA LYS A 72 5.31 8.92 3.57
C LYS A 72 4.26 7.89 3.96
N THR A 73 3.06 8.04 3.40
CA THR A 73 1.93 7.19 3.73
C THR A 73 1.27 6.67 2.47
N LEU A 74 0.91 5.39 2.47
CA LEU A 74 0.11 4.76 1.42
C LEU A 74 -1.28 4.47 1.98
N VAL A 75 -2.32 4.95 1.27
CA VAL A 75 -3.72 4.74 1.62
C VAL A 75 -4.39 3.98 0.49
N PHE A 76 -5.00 2.86 0.83
CA PHE A 76 -5.74 2.03 -0.12
C PHE A 76 -7.23 2.35 -0.04
N HIS A 77 -7.86 2.45 -1.21
CA HIS A 77 -9.30 2.61 -1.36
C HIS A 77 -9.81 1.59 -2.37
N ASP A 78 -11.01 1.04 -2.10
CA ASP A 78 -11.59 -0.02 -2.93
C ASP A 78 -12.10 0.51 -4.28
N CYS A 79 -12.43 1.80 -4.39
CA CYS A 79 -12.87 2.40 -5.64
C CYS A 79 -12.04 3.63 -6.06
N LYS A 80 -11.88 3.78 -7.38
CA LYS A 80 -11.13 4.89 -8.00
C LYS A 80 -11.67 6.26 -7.62
N GLN A 81 -13.00 6.38 -7.51
CA GLN A 81 -13.62 7.66 -7.17
C GLN A 81 -13.28 8.07 -5.74
N ASP A 82 -13.30 7.12 -4.79
CA ASP A 82 -12.96 7.40 -3.40
C ASP A 82 -11.47 7.76 -3.25
N ALA A 83 -10.57 7.08 -3.98
CA ALA A 83 -9.16 7.47 -4.02
C ALA A 83 -8.94 8.89 -4.57
N THR A 84 -9.71 9.27 -5.60
CA THR A 84 -9.69 10.62 -6.18
C THR A 84 -10.18 11.65 -5.16
N ASN A 85 -11.33 11.38 -4.53
CA ASN A 85 -11.93 12.28 -3.54
C ASN A 85 -11.05 12.44 -2.29
N ALA A 86 -10.45 11.34 -1.81
CA ALA A 86 -9.51 11.35 -0.69
C ALA A 86 -8.25 12.16 -1.01
N THR A 87 -7.75 12.08 -2.25
CA THR A 87 -6.62 12.89 -2.71
C THR A 87 -6.95 14.38 -2.67
N ILE A 88 -8.10 14.78 -3.22
CA ILE A 88 -8.57 16.18 -3.20
C ILE A 88 -8.73 16.67 -1.77
N TYR A 89 -9.38 15.88 -0.91
CA TYR A 89 -9.58 16.22 0.50
C TYR A 89 -8.26 16.41 1.25
N THR A 90 -7.31 15.49 1.06
CA THR A 90 -6.02 15.52 1.77
C THR A 90 -5.12 16.65 1.25
N ASP A 91 -5.12 16.92 -0.06
CA ASP A 91 -4.37 18.05 -0.65
C ASP A 91 -4.87 19.38 -0.10
N ALA A 92 -6.19 19.57 0.02
CA ALA A 92 -6.79 20.78 0.58
C ALA A 92 -6.41 21.05 2.06
N ARG A 93 -5.91 20.03 2.78
CA ARG A 93 -5.44 20.17 4.17
C ARG A 93 -3.96 20.54 4.28
N LEU A 94 -3.21 20.49 3.18
CA LEU A 94 -1.83 20.98 3.18
C LEU A 94 -1.81 22.51 3.37
N PRO A 95 -0.71 23.07 3.89
CA PRO A 95 -0.45 24.51 3.81
C PRO A 95 -0.65 25.01 2.38
N LYS A 96 -1.24 26.20 2.19
CA LYS A 96 -1.61 26.73 0.86
C LYS A 96 -0.47 26.69 -0.16
N GLN A 97 0.77 26.87 0.29
CA GLN A 97 1.98 26.85 -0.54
C GLN A 97 2.30 25.45 -1.10
N LEU A 98 1.80 24.39 -0.45
CA LEU A 98 2.07 22.99 -0.75
C LEU A 98 0.90 22.29 -1.48
N GLN A 99 -0.28 22.90 -1.51
CA GLN A 99 -1.43 22.39 -2.24
C GLN A 99 -1.13 22.30 -3.74
N SER A 100 -1.61 21.25 -4.40
CA SER A 100 -1.43 21.01 -5.83
C SER A 100 0.02 20.91 -6.32
N GLN A 101 1.00 20.79 -5.41
CA GLN A 101 2.41 20.52 -5.74
C GLN A 101 2.68 19.03 -6.03
N GLY A 102 1.63 18.19 -6.00
CA GLY A 102 1.74 16.75 -6.23
C GLY A 102 2.37 15.97 -5.08
N ILE A 103 2.24 16.49 -3.85
CA ILE A 103 2.59 15.82 -2.59
C ILE A 103 1.60 14.68 -2.31
N VAL A 104 0.31 14.92 -2.53
CA VAL A 104 -0.73 13.88 -2.50
C VAL A 104 -1.08 13.48 -3.92
N LYS A 105 -1.07 12.19 -4.21
CA LYS A 105 -1.39 11.64 -5.53
C LYS A 105 -2.15 10.33 -5.38
N HIS A 106 -3.15 10.10 -6.23
CA HIS A 106 -3.73 8.77 -6.42
C HIS A 106 -3.09 8.06 -7.61
N SER A 107 -3.03 6.73 -7.52
CA SER A 107 -2.70 5.85 -8.64
C SER A 107 -3.82 4.84 -8.82
N THR A 108 -4.16 4.53 -10.07
CA THR A 108 -5.08 3.45 -10.41
C THR A 108 -4.50 2.62 -11.55
N VAL A 109 -4.96 1.37 -11.70
CA VAL A 109 -4.53 0.49 -12.80
C VAL A 109 -4.74 1.13 -14.18
N THR A 110 -5.73 2.02 -14.31
CA THR A 110 -6.03 2.75 -15.55
C THR A 110 -5.23 4.04 -15.74
N CYS A 111 -4.32 4.39 -14.82
CA CYS A 111 -3.46 5.54 -14.98
C CYS A 111 -2.46 5.32 -16.12
N GLN A 112 -2.11 6.40 -16.84
CA GLN A 112 -1.07 6.34 -17.87
C GLN A 112 0.25 5.80 -17.29
N PRO A 113 1.02 5.00 -18.05
CA PRO A 113 2.26 4.38 -17.58
C PRO A 113 3.27 5.41 -17.04
N SER A 114 3.28 6.62 -17.59
CA SER A 114 4.13 7.74 -17.15
C SER A 114 3.83 8.19 -15.71
N THR A 115 2.56 8.18 -15.31
CA THR A 115 2.11 8.54 -13.95
C THR A 115 2.39 7.42 -12.97
N SER A 116 2.13 6.17 -13.37
CA SER A 116 2.39 4.98 -12.56
C SER A 116 3.89 4.81 -12.25
N ASN A 117 4.75 4.93 -13.27
CA ASN A 117 6.21 4.78 -13.12
C ASN A 117 6.84 5.87 -12.22
N LYS A 118 6.29 7.09 -12.22
CA LYS A 118 6.77 8.17 -11.34
C LYS A 118 6.39 7.91 -9.88
N LEU A 119 5.20 7.40 -9.61
CA LEU A 119 4.76 7.06 -8.25
C LEU A 119 5.53 5.86 -7.69
N THR A 120 5.70 4.81 -8.49
CA THR A 120 6.48 3.64 -8.09
C THR A 120 7.92 4.00 -7.73
N ARG A 121 8.55 4.93 -8.46
CA ARG A 121 9.91 5.42 -8.13
C ARG A 121 9.98 6.24 -6.83
N ILE A 122 8.94 6.99 -6.49
CA ILE A 122 8.89 7.81 -5.25
C ILE A 122 8.70 6.93 -4.00
N PHE A 123 8.00 5.81 -4.14
CA PHE A 123 7.67 4.87 -3.05
C PHE A 123 8.53 3.58 -3.01
N GLN A 124 9.48 3.41 -3.94
CA GLN A 124 10.24 2.16 -4.12
C GLN A 124 11.20 1.77 -2.96
N THR A 125 11.16 2.46 -1.82
CA THR A 125 11.91 2.06 -0.63
C THR A 125 11.15 1.19 0.37
N GLN A 126 9.84 0.93 0.22
CA GLN A 126 9.10 -0.11 0.96
C GLN A 126 7.61 -0.04 0.58
N ALA A 127 7.08 -1.03 -0.12
CA ALA A 127 5.64 -1.18 -0.30
C ALA A 127 5.25 -2.63 0.02
N VAL A 128 4.25 -2.78 0.90
CA VAL A 128 3.63 -4.06 1.27
C VAL A 128 2.14 -3.94 0.98
N TYR A 129 1.55 -4.98 0.40
CA TYR A 129 0.18 -5.02 -0.13
C TYR A 129 -0.67 -5.88 0.79
N TYR A 130 -1.76 -5.36 1.37
CA TYR A 130 -2.82 -6.17 1.98
C TYR A 130 -4.17 -5.48 1.90
N ASP A 131 -5.19 -6.30 1.74
CA ASP A 131 -6.60 -5.99 1.51
C ASP A 131 -7.24 -5.22 2.68
N SER A 132 -8.18 -4.34 2.30
CA SER A 132 -9.19 -3.63 3.10
C SER A 132 -8.76 -3.10 4.49
N ASN A 133 -8.38 -1.81 4.51
CA ASN A 133 -8.20 -0.92 5.68
C ASN A 133 -6.85 -0.97 6.41
N ILE A 134 -5.73 -0.80 5.68
CA ILE A 134 -4.43 -0.54 6.33
C ILE A 134 -3.85 0.78 5.82
N VAL A 135 -3.67 1.74 6.72
CA VAL A 135 -2.77 2.87 6.54
C VAL A 135 -1.38 2.38 6.97
N LEU A 136 -0.52 2.05 6.01
CA LEU A 136 0.87 1.70 6.32
C LEU A 136 1.66 3.00 6.51
N ARG A 137 2.06 3.24 7.75
CA ARG A 137 3.09 4.22 8.09
C ARG A 137 4.43 3.49 8.11
N ALA A 138 5.29 3.76 7.15
CA ALA A 138 6.70 3.37 7.24
C ALA A 138 7.39 4.35 8.20
N VAL A 139 8.07 3.82 9.22
CA VAL A 139 8.95 4.58 10.12
C VAL A 139 10.33 4.67 9.50
#